data_AF-A0A848MYY5-F1
#
_entry.id   AF-A0A848MYY5-F1
#
_cell.length_a   1.000
_cell.length_b   1.000
_cell.length_c   1.000
_cell.angle_alpha   90.00
_cell.angle_beta   90.00
_cell.angle_gamma   90.00
#
_symmetry.space_group_name_H-M   'P 1'
#
loop_
_entity.id
_entity.type
_entity.pdbx_description
1 polymer ?
#
loop_
_entity_poly.entity_id
_entity_poly.type
_entity_poly.pdbx_seq_one_letter_code
_entity_poly.pdbx_strand_id
1 'polypeptide(L)'
;GQLMFHLFAAFAEFERNLILERSAAGREAARARGRFGGRPEKLTSQDLELLKTLVDNGTPIKTIAERWNVSRTTIYRYLDKIDK
;
A
#
# COMPACT_ATOMS: atom_id res chain seq x y z
N GLY A 1 -23.41 5.11 -39.39
CA GLY A 1 -23.29 4.30 -38.15
C GLY A 1 -22.85 5.07 -36.91
N GLN A 2 -22.65 6.39 -36.97
CA GLN A 2 -22.11 7.19 -35.87
C GLN A 2 -23.01 7.22 -34.60
N LEU A 3 -24.33 7.23 -34.77
CA LEU A 3 -25.29 7.20 -33.65
C LEU A 3 -25.15 5.94 -32.77
N MET A 4 -25.06 4.77 -33.40
CA MET A 4 -24.92 3.50 -32.68
C MET A 4 -23.60 3.43 -31.91
N PHE A 5 -22.53 3.97 -32.48
CA PHE A 5 -21.24 4.05 -31.80
C PHE A 5 -21.32 4.93 -30.54
N HIS A 6 -21.95 6.11 -30.63
CA HIS A 6 -22.14 6.98 -29.47
C HIS A 6 -23.01 6.34 -28.39
N LEU A 7 -24.07 5.61 -28.78
CA LEU A 7 -24.92 4.92 -27.84
C LEU A 7 -24.15 3.84 -27.07
N PHE A 8 -23.37 3.00 -27.77
CA PHE A 8 -22.54 1.98 -27.11
C PHE A 8 -21.43 2.60 -26.25
N ALA A 9 -20.85 3.72 -26.67
CA ALA A 9 -19.88 4.44 -25.85
C ALA A 9 -20.50 4.94 -24.54
N ALA A 10 -21.71 5.52 -24.59
CA ALA A 10 -22.43 5.97 -23.41
C ALA A 10 -22.79 4.81 -22.46
N PHE A 11 -23.20 3.66 -23.01
CA PHE A 11 -23.45 2.47 -22.20
C PHE A 11 -22.18 1.93 -21.54
N ALA A 12 -21.07 1.86 -22.26
CA ALA A 12 -19.79 1.40 -21.71
C ALA A 12 -19.31 2.31 -20.56
N GLU A 13 -19.50 3.62 -20.70
CA GLU A 13 -19.20 4.58 -19.63
C GLU A 13 -20.10 4.37 -18.41
N PHE A 14 -21.41 4.21 -18.63
CA PHE A 14 -22.37 3.94 -17.56
C PHE A 14 -22.03 2.67 -16.78
N GLU A 15 -21.77 1.56 -17.47
CA GLU A 15 -21.39 0.30 -16.84
C GLU A 15 -20.09 0.41 -16.04
N ARG A 16 -19.09 1.11 -16.59
CA ARG A 16 -17.83 1.36 -15.89
C ARG A 16 -18.05 2.15 -14.60
N ASN A 17 -18.89 3.19 -14.64
CA ASN A 17 -19.20 4.00 -13.46
C ASN A 17 -19.90 3.16 -12.39
N LEU A 18 -20.87 2.32 -12.79
CA LEU A 18 -21.56 1.42 -11.86
C LEU A 18 -20.62 0.40 -11.20
N ILE A 19 -19.64 -0.15 -11.94
CA ILE A 19 -18.62 -1.05 -11.38
C ILE A 19 -17.74 -0.32 -10.37
N LEU A 20 -17.35 0.92 -10.67
CA LEU A 20 -16.51 1.73 -9.78
C LEU A 20 -17.23 2.04 -8.46
N GLU A 21 -18.50 2.45 -8.52
CA GLU A 21 -19.32 2.72 -7.33
C GLU A 21 -19.46 1.48 -6.45
N ARG A 22 -19.81 0.33 -7.05
CA ARG A 22 -19.92 -0.94 -6.32
C ARG A 22 -18.58 -1.36 -5.69
N SER A 23 -17.49 -1.18 -6.43
CA SER A 23 -16.15 -1.49 -5.93
C SER A 23 -15.75 -0.57 -4.78
N ALA A 24 -16.15 0.71 -4.82
CA ALA A 24 -15.90 1.66 -3.76
C ALA A 24 -16.66 1.28 -2.48
N ALA A 25 -17.96 0.98 -2.60
CA ALA A 25 -18.78 0.51 -1.48
C ALA A 25 -18.22 -0.80 -0.87
N GLY A 26 -17.76 -1.74 -1.73
CA GLY A 26 -17.12 -2.97 -1.28
C GLY A 26 -15.82 -2.72 -0.50
N ARG A 27 -14.96 -1.81 -0.98
CA ARG A 27 -13.72 -1.41 -0.28
C ARG A 27 -14.01 -0.74 1.06
N GLU A 28 -15.03 0.11 1.13
CA GLU A 28 -15.43 0.76 2.38
C GLU A 28 -15.92 -0.26 3.40
N ALA A 29 -16.80 -1.18 3.00
CA ALA A 29 -17.26 -2.26 3.87
C ALA A 29 -16.09 -3.17 4.33
N ALA A 30 -15.10 -3.42 3.47
CA ALA A 30 -13.90 -4.17 3.84
C ALA A 30 -13.03 -3.42 4.87
N ARG A 31 -12.83 -2.11 4.67
CA ARG A 31 -12.10 -1.24 5.62
C ARG A 31 -12.80 -1.18 6.97
N ALA A 32 -14.12 -1.08 7.02
CA ALA A 32 -14.90 -1.12 8.27
C ALA A 32 -14.69 -2.42 9.06
N ARG A 33 -14.38 -3.53 8.37
CA ARG A 33 -14.01 -4.82 8.98
C ARG A 33 -12.50 -4.95 9.28
N GLY A 34 -11.72 -3.88 9.15
CA GLY A 34 -10.27 -3.89 9.37
C GLY A 34 -9.43 -4.41 8.20
N ARG A 35 -10.02 -4.68 7.03
CA ARG A 35 -9.28 -5.09 5.83
C ARG A 35 -8.98 -3.87 4.96
N PHE A 36 -7.81 -3.27 5.19
CA PHE A 36 -7.40 -2.05 4.49
C PHE A 36 -6.83 -2.28 3.07
N GLY A 37 -6.46 -3.51 2.74
CA GLY A 37 -5.83 -3.86 1.47
C GLY A 37 -4.38 -3.37 1.37
N GLY A 38 -3.89 -3.18 0.15
CA GLY A 38 -2.51 -2.75 -0.10
C GLY A 38 -1.47 -3.86 0.01
N ARG A 39 -0.20 -3.51 -0.21
CA ARG A 39 0.93 -4.43 -0.07
C ARG A 39 1.22 -4.64 1.43
N PRO A 40 1.32 -5.88 1.92
CA PRO A 40 1.64 -6.13 3.32
C PRO A 40 3.03 -5.59 3.67
N GLU A 41 3.14 -5.02 4.87
CA GLU A 41 4.43 -4.57 5.39
C GLU A 41 5.34 -5.78 5.66
N LYS A 42 6.62 -5.66 5.30
CA LYS A 42 7.61 -6.73 5.51
C LYS A 42 8.13 -6.80 6.95
N LEU A 43 8.06 -5.69 7.68
CA LEU A 43 8.59 -5.56 9.04
C LEU A 43 7.40 -5.40 9.98
N THR A 44 7.41 -6.15 11.07
CA THR A 44 6.40 -6.08 12.13
C THR A 44 6.69 -4.90 13.07
N SER A 45 5.74 -4.53 13.93
CA SER A 45 5.95 -3.48 14.94
C SER A 45 7.16 -3.75 15.85
N GLN A 46 7.37 -5.01 16.24
CA GLN A 46 8.53 -5.42 17.04
C GLN A 46 9.84 -5.27 16.25
N ASP A 47 9.83 -5.56 14.95
CA ASP A 47 11.00 -5.33 14.11
C ASP A 47 11.34 -3.85 13.99
N LEU A 48 10.35 -2.94 14.04
CA LEU A 48 10.58 -1.49 14.00
C LEU A 48 11.24 -0.99 15.30
N GLU A 49 10.85 -1.52 16.45
CA GLU A 49 11.51 -1.22 17.73
C GLU A 49 12.97 -1.72 17.74
N LEU A 50 13.18 -2.94 17.24
CA LEU A 50 14.52 -3.50 17.10
C LEU A 50 15.36 -2.69 16.09
N LEU A 51 14.76 -2.27 14.98
CA LEU A 51 15.41 -1.41 13.99
C LEU A 51 15.92 -0.12 14.63
N LYS A 52 15.06 0.56 15.41
CA LYS A 52 15.43 1.79 16.12
C LYS A 52 16.60 1.54 17.07
N THR A 53 16.51 0.50 17.88
CA THR A 53 17.58 0.10 18.81
C THR A 53 18.90 -0.18 18.10
N LEU A 54 18.87 -0.85 16.94
CA LEU A 54 20.08 -1.15 16.16
C LEU A 54 20.72 0.11 15.57
N VAL A 55 19.90 1.06 15.13
CA VAL A 55 20.34 2.36 14.60
C VAL A 55 20.95 3.20 15.71
N ASP A 56 20.31 3.27 16.88
CA ASP A 56 20.79 4.00 18.05
C ASP A 56 22.12 3.44 18.58
N ASN A 57 22.31 2.12 18.48
CA ASN A 57 23.58 1.45 18.79
C ASN A 57 24.66 1.62 17.70
N GLY A 58 24.39 2.37 16.63
CA GLY A 58 25.35 2.66 15.56
C GLY A 58 25.56 1.54 14.55
N THR A 59 24.65 0.57 14.45
CA THR A 59 24.78 -0.52 13.48
C THR A 59 24.62 0.00 12.05
N PRO A 60 25.51 -0.35 11.10
CA PRO A 60 25.39 0.11 9.72
C PRO A 60 24.07 -0.31 9.05
N ILE A 61 23.39 0.63 8.40
CA ILE A 61 22.12 0.42 7.71
C ILE A 61 22.21 -0.69 6.63
N LYS A 62 23.39 -0.86 6.01
CA LYS A 62 23.63 -1.94 5.04
C LYS A 62 23.45 -3.31 5.68
N THR A 63 24.07 -3.53 6.83
CA THR A 63 24.01 -4.81 7.57
C THR A 63 22.60 -5.11 8.05
N ILE A 64 21.87 -4.09 8.51
CA ILE A 64 20.46 -4.20 8.88
C ILE A 64 19.62 -4.63 7.66
N ALA A 65 19.80 -3.95 6.52
CA ALA A 65 19.06 -4.24 5.30
C ALA A 65 19.30 -5.67 4.78
N GLU A 66 20.56 -6.12 4.82
CA GLU A 66 20.94 -7.49 4.46
C GLU A 66 20.29 -8.53 5.38
N ARG A 67 20.28 -8.29 6.70
CA ARG A 67 19.67 -9.20 7.69
C ARG A 67 18.18 -9.43 7.45
N TRP A 68 17.44 -8.37 7.14
CA TRP A 68 16.00 -8.45 6.83
C TRP A 68 15.69 -8.73 5.36
N ASN A 69 16.71 -8.93 4.51
CA ASN A 69 16.57 -9.12 3.07
C ASN A 69 15.67 -8.05 2.40
N VAL A 70 15.99 -6.79 2.70
CA VAL A 70 15.33 -5.61 2.15
C VAL A 70 16.36 -4.63 1.61
N SER A 71 15.91 -3.70 0.75
CA SER A 71 16.79 -2.64 0.27
C SER A 71 17.12 -1.63 1.38
N ARG A 72 18.26 -0.94 1.27
CA ARG A 72 18.58 0.21 2.14
C ARG A 72 17.48 1.27 2.11
N THR A 73 16.88 1.51 0.93
CA THR A 73 15.75 2.43 0.78
C THR A 73 14.52 2.02 1.58
N THR A 74 14.29 0.71 1.73
CA THR A 74 13.21 0.20 2.57
C THR A 74 13.45 0.54 4.03
N ILE A 75 14.69 0.41 4.53
CA ILE A 75 15.05 0.79 5.89
C ILE A 75 14.86 2.30 6.13
N TYR A 76 15.38 3.16 5.25
CA TYR A 76 15.19 4.61 5.39
C TYR A 76 13.71 5.01 5.38
N ARG A 77 12.88 4.35 4.55
CA ARG A 77 11.43 4.59 4.55
C ARG A 77 10.77 4.24 5.88
N TYR A 78 11.22 3.19 6.56
CA TYR A 78 10.70 2.86 7.88
C TYR A 78 11.19 3.85 8.96
N LEU A 79 12.44 4.32 8.88
CA LEU A 79 12.94 5.36 9.78
C LEU A 79 12.14 6.67 9.64
N ASP A 80 11.92 7.16 8.41
CA ASP A 80 11.08 8.36 8.16
C ASP A 80 9.63 8.18 8.63
N LYS A 81 9.11 6.94 8.64
CA LYS A 81 7.77 6.63 9.14
C LYS A 81 7.71 6.62 10.68
N ILE A 82 8.82 6.32 11.36
CA ILE A 82 8.90 6.30 12.83
C ILE A 82 9.12 7.72 13.37
N ASP A 83 9.86 8.57 12.65
CA ASP A 83 10.17 9.94 13.06
C ASP A 83 9.01 10.93 12.83
N LYS A 84 7.98 10.52 12.07
CA LYS A 84 6.73 11.26 11.85
C LYS A 84 5.64 10.83 12.83
#